data_AF-A0A3D3KF14-F1
#
_entry.id   AF-A0A3D3KF14-F1
#
_cell.length_a   1.000
_cell.length_b   1.000
_cell.length_c   1.000
_cell.angle_alpha   90.00
_cell.angle_beta   90.00
_cell.angle_gamma   90.00
#
_symmetry.space_group_name_H-M   'P 1'
#
loop_
_entity.id
_entity.type
_entity.pdbx_description
1 polymer ?
#
loop_
_entity_poly.entity_id
_entity_poly.type
_entity_poly.pdbx_seq_one_letter_code
_entity_poly.pdbx_strand_id
1 'polypeptide(L)'
;MSHLTMIKTLTFRPSSPTSALRKIAITSVLSAAVAMSGCSLLSVYKIDLPQGTAITQTQAQKLQVGMNQNQVLYLLGSPAIKDTLAPKRWDYIYDYQAGTEGRRQGIKDVKNASQHLIIYFDDQGLVNRIEGIESLPTS
;
A
#
# COMPACT_ATOMS: atom_id res chain seq x y z
N MET A 1 -64.26 51.60 14.42
CA MET A 1 -64.65 50.93 13.16
C MET A 1 -63.95 51.73 12.07
N SER A 2 -62.99 51.24 11.30
CA SER A 2 -62.91 49.92 10.68
C SER A 2 -61.46 49.63 10.29
N HIS A 3 -60.99 48.45 10.67
CA HIS A 3 -59.71 47.86 10.30
C HIS A 3 -59.81 47.32 8.87
N LEU A 4 -58.95 47.77 7.94
CA LEU A 4 -58.77 47.09 6.65
C LEU A 4 -57.29 46.80 6.40
N THR A 5 -56.99 45.51 6.49
CA THR A 5 -55.71 44.84 6.33
C THR A 5 -55.25 44.89 4.88
N MET A 6 -53.98 45.25 4.68
CA MET A 6 -53.28 45.20 3.39
C MET A 6 -52.96 43.74 3.04
N ILE A 7 -53.73 43.13 2.14
CA ILE A 7 -53.40 41.82 1.56
C ILE A 7 -52.41 42.05 0.42
N LYS A 8 -51.13 41.77 0.67
CA LYS A 8 -50.06 41.82 -0.32
C LYS A 8 -50.20 40.62 -1.26
N THR A 9 -50.77 40.84 -2.43
CA THR A 9 -50.90 39.84 -3.50
C THR A 9 -49.51 39.40 -3.98
N LEU A 10 -49.16 38.13 -3.70
CA LEU A 10 -47.97 37.48 -4.24
C LEU A 10 -48.18 37.24 -5.74
N THR A 11 -47.68 38.14 -6.59
CA THR A 11 -47.71 37.95 -8.04
C THR A 11 -46.69 36.88 -8.44
N PHE A 12 -47.16 35.65 -8.66
CA PHE A 12 -46.35 34.59 -9.26
C PHE A 12 -45.95 35.02 -10.68
N ARG A 13 -44.65 35.28 -10.88
CA ARG A 13 -44.08 35.62 -12.19
C ARG A 13 -44.00 34.35 -13.06
N PRO A 14 -44.71 34.28 -14.21
CA PRO A 14 -44.63 33.13 -15.08
C PRO A 14 -43.22 33.04 -15.68
N SER A 15 -42.56 31.90 -15.51
CA SER A 15 -41.26 31.63 -16.10
C SER A 15 -41.42 31.46 -17.62
N SER A 16 -40.67 32.23 -18.41
CA SER A 16 -40.63 32.05 -19.86
C SER A 16 -40.08 30.66 -20.22
N PRO A 17 -40.53 30.04 -21.34
CA PRO A 17 -40.16 28.67 -21.71
C PRO A 17 -38.65 28.48 -21.87
N THR A 18 -37.93 29.52 -22.30
CA THR A 18 -36.46 29.50 -22.44
C THR A 18 -35.72 29.45 -21.09
N SER A 19 -36.28 30.09 -20.06
CA SER A 19 -35.70 30.07 -18.71
C SER A 19 -35.95 28.74 -17.98
N ALA A 20 -37.06 28.05 -18.29
CA ALA A 20 -37.38 26.74 -17.76
C ALA A 20 -36.47 25.65 -18.35
N LEU A 21 -36.24 25.65 -19.67
CA LEU A 21 -35.31 24.73 -20.35
C LEU A 21 -33.88 24.84 -19.82
N ARG A 22 -33.39 26.08 -19.59
CA ARG A 22 -32.05 26.31 -19.02
C ARG A 22 -31.94 25.79 -17.58
N LYS A 23 -32.98 25.95 -16.76
CA LYS A 23 -33.02 25.41 -15.40
C LYS A 23 -33.02 23.88 -15.41
N ILE A 24 -33.83 23.26 -16.28
CA ILE A 24 -33.89 21.80 -16.44
C ILE A 24 -32.53 21.24 -16.85
N ALA A 25 -31.87 21.86 -17.83
CA ALA A 25 -30.53 21.44 -18.28
C ALA A 25 -29.46 21.56 -17.17
N ILE A 26 -29.48 22.64 -16.38
CA ILE A 26 -28.54 22.81 -15.26
C ILE A 26 -28.81 21.75 -14.18
N THR A 27 -30.09 21.49 -13.85
CA THR A 27 -30.44 20.48 -12.86
C THR A 27 -30.09 19.06 -13.31
N SER A 28 -30.25 18.73 -14.59
CA SER A 28 -29.92 17.39 -15.10
C SER A 28 -28.40 17.14 -15.09
N VAL A 29 -27.60 18.14 -15.47
CA VAL A 29 -26.14 18.06 -15.42
C VAL A 29 -25.64 17.92 -13.97
N LEU A 30 -26.22 18.68 -13.04
CA LEU A 30 -25.84 18.58 -11.62
C LEU A 30 -26.20 17.21 -11.02
N SER A 31 -27.40 16.70 -11.31
CA SER A 31 -27.82 15.37 -10.87
C SER A 31 -26.95 14.25 -11.46
N ALA A 32 -26.57 14.36 -12.73
CA ALA A 32 -25.67 13.40 -13.37
C ALA A 32 -24.26 13.43 -12.75
N ALA A 33 -23.72 14.62 -12.46
CA ALA A 33 -22.42 14.75 -11.80
C ALA A 33 -22.42 14.12 -10.39
N VAL A 34 -23.50 14.29 -9.62
CA VAL A 34 -23.65 13.65 -8.31
C VAL A 34 -23.77 12.14 -8.44
N ALA A 35 -24.59 11.64 -9.37
CA ALA A 35 -24.77 10.20 -9.60
C ALA A 35 -23.46 9.48 -9.99
N MET A 36 -22.54 10.14 -10.69
CA MET A 36 -21.24 9.57 -11.09
C MET A 36 -20.20 9.54 -9.95
N SER A 37 -20.41 10.29 -8.86
CA SER A 37 -19.43 10.38 -7.76
C SER A 37 -19.39 9.14 -6.83
N GLY A 38 -20.34 8.22 -6.98
CA GLY A 38 -20.48 7.03 -6.12
C GLY A 38 -19.48 5.90 -6.35
N CYS A 39 -18.78 5.85 -7.50
CA CYS A 39 -17.93 4.72 -7.85
C CYS A 39 -16.66 4.57 -6.99
N SER A 40 -16.19 5.65 -6.34
CA SER A 40 -14.99 5.63 -5.50
C SER A 40 -15.23 5.05 -4.10
N LEU A 41 -16.48 4.92 -3.67
CA LEU A 41 -16.85 4.38 -2.34
C LEU A 41 -16.82 2.84 -2.29
N LEU A 42 -16.78 2.17 -3.44
CA LEU A 42 -16.82 0.72 -3.56
C LEU A 42 -15.42 0.08 -3.60
N SER A 43 -14.44 0.63 -2.88
CA SER A 43 -13.14 -0.02 -2.78
C SER A 43 -13.25 -1.28 -1.92
N VAL A 44 -12.92 -2.43 -2.51
CA VAL A 44 -12.87 -3.71 -1.80
C VAL A 44 -11.66 -3.73 -0.84
N TYR A 45 -11.83 -4.41 0.29
CA TYR A 45 -10.76 -4.67 1.24
C TYR A 45 -9.63 -5.49 0.59
N LYS A 46 -8.39 -5.05 0.76
CA LYS A 46 -7.19 -5.76 0.34
C LYS A 46 -6.38 -6.14 1.57
N ILE A 47 -5.96 -7.40 1.64
CA ILE A 47 -5.04 -7.86 2.69
C ILE A 47 -3.64 -7.29 2.46
N ASP A 48 -2.88 -7.12 3.54
CA ASP A 48 -1.45 -6.86 3.47
C ASP A 48 -0.73 -8.13 3.00
N LEU A 49 0.29 -7.98 2.15
CA LEU A 49 1.01 -9.08 1.52
C LEU A 49 2.51 -8.98 1.86
N PRO A 50 2.95 -9.54 2.99
CA PRO A 50 4.37 -9.76 3.26
C PRO A 50 4.88 -10.97 2.46
N GLN A 51 6.01 -10.83 1.79
CA GLN A 51 6.62 -11.88 0.98
C GLN A 51 8.12 -11.97 1.26
N GLY A 52 8.61 -13.20 1.44
CA GLY A 52 10.01 -13.48 1.76
C GLY A 52 10.31 -13.41 3.26
N THR A 53 11.57 -13.14 3.59
CA THR A 53 12.08 -13.21 4.97
C THR A 53 12.41 -11.81 5.47
N ALA A 54 11.61 -11.30 6.41
CA ALA A 54 11.84 -9.99 7.01
C ALA A 54 13.07 -10.04 7.93
N ILE A 55 14.17 -9.44 7.49
CA ILE A 55 15.43 -9.36 8.26
C ILE A 55 15.76 -7.90 8.55
N THR A 56 16.20 -7.65 9.77
CA THR A 56 16.65 -6.33 10.20
C THR A 56 18.17 -6.21 10.11
N GLN A 57 18.67 -4.98 10.04
CA GLN A 57 20.10 -4.75 10.04
C GLN A 57 20.78 -5.28 11.32
N THR A 58 20.10 -5.16 12.47
CA THR A 58 20.59 -5.64 13.77
C THR A 58 20.65 -7.16 13.85
N GLN A 59 19.77 -7.88 13.15
CA GLN A 59 19.85 -9.34 13.03
C GLN A 59 21.00 -9.74 12.09
N ALA A 60 21.10 -9.10 10.93
CA ALA A 60 22.15 -9.40 9.95
C ALA A 60 23.56 -9.14 10.49
N GLN A 61 23.76 -8.10 11.31
CA GLN A 61 25.04 -7.82 11.96
C GLN A 61 25.51 -8.90 12.95
N LYS A 62 24.62 -9.80 13.39
CA LYS A 62 25.01 -10.94 14.25
C LYS A 62 25.71 -12.04 13.46
N LEU A 63 25.56 -12.05 12.13
CA LEU A 63 26.25 -13.00 11.28
C LEU A 63 27.75 -12.75 11.29
N GLN A 64 28.53 -13.83 11.23
CA GLN A 64 29.99 -13.77 11.16
C GLN A 64 30.49 -14.75 10.10
N VAL A 65 31.60 -14.38 9.47
CA VAL A 65 32.34 -15.28 8.58
C VAL A 65 32.80 -16.50 9.38
N GLY A 66 32.68 -17.69 8.79
CA GLY A 66 32.98 -18.97 9.42
C GLY A 66 31.78 -19.64 10.11
N MET A 67 30.62 -18.98 10.20
CA MET A 67 29.40 -19.63 10.71
C MET A 67 28.94 -20.75 9.78
N ASN A 68 28.46 -21.86 10.34
CA ASN A 68 27.84 -22.92 9.53
C ASN A 68 26.38 -22.58 9.17
N GLN A 69 25.83 -23.27 8.17
CA GLN A 69 24.45 -23.08 7.70
C GLN A 69 23.40 -23.18 8.82
N ASN A 70 23.56 -24.10 9.79
CA ASN A 70 22.61 -24.27 10.88
C ASN A 70 22.61 -23.07 11.85
N GLN A 71 23.78 -22.46 12.09
CA GLN A 71 23.89 -21.24 12.88
C GLN A 71 23.22 -20.06 12.18
N VAL A 72 23.38 -19.94 10.85
CA VAL A 72 22.69 -18.92 10.05
C VAL A 72 21.17 -19.12 10.13
N LEU A 73 20.68 -20.34 9.96
CA LEU A 73 19.25 -20.66 10.08
C LEU A 73 18.71 -20.39 11.48
N TYR A 74 19.51 -20.62 12.53
CA TYR A 74 19.10 -20.31 13.89
C TYR A 74 18.93 -18.80 14.12
N LEU A 75 19.81 -18.00 13.53
CA LEU A 75 19.79 -16.54 13.70
C LEU A 75 18.73 -15.85 12.84
N LEU A 76 18.62 -16.23 11.56
CA LEU A 76 17.81 -15.53 10.57
C LEU A 76 16.60 -16.33 10.06
N GLY A 77 16.48 -17.60 10.44
CA GLY A 77 15.50 -18.50 9.87
C GLY A 77 15.86 -18.93 8.43
N SER A 78 14.88 -19.52 7.76
CA SER A 78 15.06 -19.98 6.38
C SER A 78 15.10 -18.81 5.39
N PRO A 79 16.03 -18.83 4.42
CA PRO A 79 16.05 -17.83 3.35
C PRO A 79 14.81 -17.94 2.48
N ALA A 80 14.40 -16.82 1.89
CA ALA A 80 13.29 -16.77 0.97
C ALA A 80 13.58 -17.55 -0.32
N ILE A 81 14.85 -17.55 -0.76
CA ILE A 81 15.29 -18.23 -1.97
C ILE A 81 16.54 -19.06 -1.68
N LYS A 82 16.49 -20.33 -2.12
CA LYS A 82 17.65 -21.21 -2.29
C LYS A 82 17.72 -21.61 -3.76
N ASP A 83 18.59 -20.95 -4.51
CA ASP A 83 18.74 -21.20 -5.94
C ASP A 83 19.44 -22.56 -6.17
N THR A 84 18.84 -23.41 -7.00
CA THR A 84 19.41 -24.72 -7.34
C THR A 84 20.66 -24.60 -8.21
N LEU A 85 20.79 -23.51 -8.98
CA LEU A 85 21.96 -23.23 -9.81
C LEU A 85 23.11 -22.59 -9.01
N ALA A 86 22.80 -21.99 -7.86
CA ALA A 86 23.77 -21.40 -6.95
C ALA A 86 23.58 -21.96 -5.52
N PRO A 87 23.85 -23.26 -5.27
CA PRO A 87 23.52 -23.92 -4.01
C PRO A 87 24.29 -23.36 -2.79
N LYS A 88 25.38 -22.64 -3.04
CA LYS A 88 26.22 -21.98 -2.04
C LYS A 88 25.84 -20.51 -1.81
N ARG A 89 24.74 -20.03 -2.39
CA ARG A 89 24.22 -18.67 -2.19
C ARG A 89 22.83 -18.76 -1.60
N TRP A 90 22.62 -18.13 -0.44
CA TRP A 90 21.29 -17.95 0.13
C TRP A 90 20.89 -16.49 0.04
N ASP A 91 19.66 -16.27 -0.43
CA ASP A 91 19.10 -14.96 -0.66
C ASP A 91 17.93 -14.73 0.30
N TYR A 92 18.10 -13.76 1.19
CA TYR A 92 17.07 -13.26 2.10
C TYR A 92 16.52 -11.98 1.47
N ILE A 93 15.39 -12.12 0.77
CA ILE A 93 14.68 -11.00 0.17
C ILE A 93 13.39 -10.74 0.93
N TYR A 94 12.97 -9.48 0.99
CA TYR A 94 11.68 -9.10 1.53
C TYR A 94 10.98 -8.07 0.66
N ASP A 95 9.72 -8.37 0.32
CA ASP A 95 8.78 -7.45 -0.30
C ASP A 95 7.53 -7.35 0.56
N TYR A 96 6.94 -6.16 0.58
CA TYR A 96 5.72 -5.88 1.32
C TYR A 96 4.81 -5.03 0.46
N GLN A 97 3.60 -5.52 0.20
CA GLN A 97 2.57 -4.74 -0.44
C GLN A 97 1.48 -4.40 0.59
N ALA A 98 1.32 -3.10 0.87
CA ALA A 98 0.31 -2.63 1.78
C ALA A 98 -1.09 -2.90 1.22
N GLY A 99 -1.96 -3.45 2.05
CA GLY A 99 -3.39 -3.65 1.87
C GLY A 99 -4.18 -2.42 2.29
N THR A 100 -5.43 -2.63 2.71
CA THR A 100 -6.29 -1.56 3.22
C THR A 100 -5.79 -1.06 4.57
N GLU A 101 -5.46 -1.97 5.50
CA GLU A 101 -4.98 -1.60 6.84
C GLU A 101 -3.56 -1.05 6.83
N GLY A 102 -2.62 -1.70 6.12
CA GLY A 102 -1.25 -1.18 6.00
C GLY A 102 -1.22 0.25 5.44
N ARG A 103 -2.05 0.56 4.45
CA ARG A 103 -2.19 1.94 3.94
C ARG A 103 -2.80 2.90 4.95
N ARG A 104 -3.81 2.49 5.72
CA ARG A 104 -4.41 3.30 6.79
C ARG A 104 -3.39 3.64 7.89
N GLN A 105 -2.50 2.70 8.18
CA GLN A 105 -1.41 2.87 9.15
C GLN A 105 -0.21 3.62 8.56
N GLY A 106 -0.24 4.02 7.29
CA GLY A 106 0.85 4.73 6.62
C GLY A 106 2.08 3.86 6.31
N ILE A 107 1.94 2.54 6.36
CA ILE A 107 3.01 1.61 5.98
C ILE A 107 3.21 1.69 4.47
N LYS A 108 4.46 1.91 4.06
CA LYS A 108 4.84 2.01 2.64
C LYS A 108 5.11 0.63 2.07
N ASP A 109 4.85 0.47 0.78
CA ASP A 109 5.24 -0.73 0.06
C ASP A 109 6.77 -0.86 0.04
N VAL A 110 7.27 -2.09 0.17
CA VAL A 110 8.64 -2.51 -0.12
C VAL A 110 8.58 -3.34 -1.39
N LYS A 111 9.31 -2.93 -2.43
CA LYS A 111 9.23 -3.54 -3.77
C LYS A 111 10.62 -3.84 -4.32
N ASN A 112 10.63 -4.72 -5.33
CA ASN A 112 11.80 -5.06 -6.13
C ASN A 112 12.94 -5.64 -5.30
N ALA A 113 12.62 -6.37 -4.22
CA ALA A 113 13.61 -6.90 -3.29
C ALA A 113 14.60 -5.83 -2.81
N SER A 114 14.11 -4.60 -2.56
CA SER A 114 14.98 -3.50 -2.07
C SER A 114 15.64 -3.80 -0.73
N GLN A 115 15.10 -4.76 0.03
CA GLN A 115 15.72 -5.35 1.21
C GLN A 115 16.23 -6.74 0.82
N HIS A 116 17.54 -6.84 0.55
CA HIS A 116 18.16 -8.05 0.04
C HIS A 116 19.49 -8.29 0.74
N LEU A 117 19.54 -9.38 1.50
CA LEU A 117 20.76 -9.89 2.13
C LEU A 117 21.19 -11.17 1.44
N ILE A 118 22.45 -11.21 1.02
CA ILE A 118 23.03 -12.37 0.33
C ILE A 118 24.10 -12.97 1.22
N ILE A 119 24.04 -14.29 1.41
CA ILE A 119 25.04 -15.04 2.17
C ILE A 119 25.66 -16.07 1.24
N TYR A 120 26.98 -15.99 1.11
CA TYR A 120 27.78 -16.94 0.35
C TYR A 120 28.45 -17.93 1.29
N PHE A 121 28.36 -19.20 0.93
CA PHE A 121 29.01 -20.30 1.63
C PHE A 121 30.19 -20.84 0.83
N ASP A 122 31.18 -21.40 1.53
CA ASP A 122 32.28 -22.13 0.93
C ASP A 122 31.91 -23.61 0.67
N ASP A 123 32.90 -24.41 0.26
CA ASP A 123 32.76 -25.85 -0.01
C ASP A 123 32.46 -26.67 1.25
N GLN A 124 32.75 -26.14 2.44
CA GLN A 124 32.49 -26.77 3.73
C GLN A 124 31.14 -26.34 4.32
N GLY A 125 30.40 -25.46 3.64
CA GLY A 125 29.12 -24.92 4.11
C GLY A 125 29.27 -23.85 5.19
N LEU A 126 30.42 -23.20 5.27
CA LEU A 126 30.69 -22.08 6.18
C LEU A 126 30.51 -20.75 5.46
N VAL A 127 30.04 -19.73 6.18
CA VAL A 127 29.86 -18.38 5.64
C VAL A 127 31.21 -17.82 5.22
N ASN A 128 31.32 -17.49 3.94
CA ASN A 128 32.51 -16.88 3.35
C ASN A 128 32.34 -15.37 3.16
N ARG A 129 31.15 -14.94 2.72
CA ARG A 129 30.86 -13.52 2.42
C ARG A 129 29.40 -13.18 2.68
N ILE A 130 29.14 -11.95 3.12
CA ILE A 130 27.81 -11.41 3.38
C ILE A 130 27.71 -10.07 2.65
N GLU A 131 26.63 -9.84 1.90
CA GLU A 131 26.38 -8.63 1.12
C GLU A 131 24.97 -8.09 1.36
N GLY A 132 24.78 -6.77 1.25
CA GLY A 132 23.45 -6.14 1.27
C GLY A 132 22.91 -5.81 2.66
N ILE A 133 23.74 -5.84 3.72
CA ILE A 133 23.33 -5.48 5.09
C ILE A 133 22.82 -4.03 5.17
N GLU A 134 23.39 -3.15 4.37
CA GLU A 134 23.05 -1.74 4.25
C GLU A 134 21.68 -1.50 3.60
N SER A 135 21.16 -2.47 2.86
CA SER A 135 19.82 -2.40 2.24
C SER A 135 18.68 -2.65 3.24
N LEU A 136 19.02 -3.25 4.39
CA LEU A 136 18.06 -3.69 5.38
C LEU A 136 17.59 -2.53 6.28
N PRO A 137 16.34 -2.59 6.77
CA PRO A 137 15.83 -1.59 7.69
C PRO A 137 16.61 -1.61 9.01
N THR A 138 17.03 -0.44 9.46
CA THR A 138 17.52 -0.23 10.83
C THR A 138 16.32 -0.28 11.76
N SER A 139 16.30 -1.25 12.67
CA SER A 139 15.28 -1.41 13.72
C SER A 139 15.67 -0.69 14.98
#